data_AF-A0AAV4G1P2-F1
#
_entry.id   AF-A0AAV4G1P2-F1
#
_cell.length_a   1.000
_cell.length_b   1.000
_cell.length_c   1.000
_cell.angle_alpha   90.00
_cell.angle_beta   90.00
_cell.angle_gamma   90.00
#
_symmetry.space_group_name_H-M   'P 1'
#
loop_
_entity.id
_entity.type
_entity.pdbx_description
1 polymer ?
#
loop_
_entity_poly.entity_id
_entity_poly.type
_entity_poly.pdbx_seq_one_letter_code
_entity_poly.pdbx_strand_id
1 'polypeptide(L)'
;SPAADIPVQRYDGWYNNPMNPTWGAVDETYRPSGYDRPNARVISNALFSDPLDSQAHGNIHNRTSLFAFFGNITYIVLFKKKSFKLFVNRASSYIDGSFLYGTSIVRMEFLREPQSGKLGCEDRFGNFPFKNDVNLPYHPFTYHHYKAEELWRMGDTHTFENRVVLSLSVLFYRYHNMLTLEAMKWRRNLSSDVVFEKAKRWVIGTMQ
;
A
#
# COMPACT_ATOMS: atom_id res chain seq x y z
N SER A 1 -36.37 46.88 30.77
CA SER A 1 -36.20 46.29 29.43
C SER A 1 -35.33 45.06 29.54
N PRO A 2 -35.88 43.84 29.51
CA PRO A 2 -35.03 42.67 29.46
C PRO A 2 -34.59 42.46 28.00
N ALA A 3 -33.28 42.38 27.81
CA ALA A 3 -32.65 42.03 26.55
C ALA A 3 -33.23 40.70 26.04
N ALA A 4 -33.59 40.67 24.76
CA ALA A 4 -33.99 39.46 24.07
C ALA A 4 -32.85 38.43 24.20
N ASP A 5 -33.18 37.30 24.84
CA ASP A 5 -32.30 36.17 25.06
C ASP A 5 -32.02 35.55 23.68
N ILE A 6 -30.83 35.80 23.14
CA ILE A 6 -30.38 35.27 21.86
C ILE A 6 -30.00 33.80 22.13
N PRO A 7 -30.60 32.81 21.47
CA PRO A 7 -30.33 31.41 21.79
C PRO A 7 -28.87 31.09 21.45
N VAL A 8 -28.03 30.92 22.47
CA VAL A 8 -26.65 30.47 22.31
C VAL A 8 -26.69 28.97 21.98
N GLN A 9 -26.16 28.62 20.80
CA GLN A 9 -26.08 27.23 20.35
C GLN A 9 -25.23 26.42 21.33
N ARG A 10 -25.80 25.35 21.89
CA ARG A 10 -25.08 24.47 22.83
C ARG A 10 -23.98 23.70 22.10
N TYR A 11 -22.82 23.54 22.73
CA TYR A 11 -21.65 22.85 22.16
C TYR A 11 -21.81 21.34 22.02
N ASP A 12 -22.86 20.76 22.58
CA ASP A 12 -23.17 19.32 22.61
C ASP A 12 -24.18 18.88 21.54
N GLY A 13 -24.71 19.81 20.74
CA GLY A 13 -25.58 19.54 19.60
C GLY A 13 -27.01 19.06 19.94
N TRP A 14 -27.39 19.03 21.22
CA TRP A 14 -28.74 18.70 21.65
C TRP A 14 -29.75 19.82 21.36
N TYR A 15 -31.00 19.47 21.02
CA TYR A 15 -32.14 20.36 20.79
C TYR A 15 -32.07 21.31 19.58
N ASN A 16 -31.24 21.01 18.57
CA ASN A 16 -31.23 21.81 17.34
C ASN A 16 -32.46 21.57 16.43
N ASN A 17 -33.15 20.43 16.60
CA ASN A 17 -34.42 20.11 15.95
C ASN A 17 -35.55 19.97 17.01
N PRO A 18 -36.61 20.80 16.96
CA PRO A 18 -37.68 20.80 17.96
C PRO A 18 -38.43 19.46 18.13
N MET A 19 -38.50 18.64 17.08
CA MET A 19 -39.24 17.37 17.10
C MET A 19 -38.40 16.14 17.43
N ASN A 20 -37.06 16.21 17.34
CA ASN A 20 -36.16 15.11 17.70
C ASN A 20 -34.92 15.67 18.42
N PRO A 21 -34.98 15.81 19.74
CA PRO A 21 -33.96 16.50 20.54
C PRO A 21 -32.54 15.94 20.47
N THR A 22 -32.39 14.68 20.07
CA THR A 22 -31.11 13.94 20.08
C THR A 22 -30.38 13.95 18.74
N TRP A 23 -31.00 14.45 17.67
CA TRP A 23 -30.37 14.48 16.35
C TRP A 23 -29.34 15.60 16.26
N GLY A 24 -28.08 15.21 16.01
CA GLY A 24 -26.94 16.14 15.96
C GLY A 24 -26.18 16.28 17.28
N ALA A 25 -26.50 15.47 18.30
CA ALA A 25 -25.79 15.42 19.56
C ALA A 25 -24.36 14.83 19.42
N VAL A 26 -23.41 15.31 20.24
CA VAL A 26 -21.97 14.97 20.21
C VAL A 26 -21.64 13.50 20.56
N ASP A 27 -22.64 12.61 20.69
CA ASP A 27 -22.44 11.18 20.88
C ASP A 27 -23.14 10.30 19.83
N GLU A 28 -23.37 10.82 18.62
CA GLU A 28 -23.68 9.99 17.45
C GLU A 28 -22.43 9.22 16.99
N THR A 29 -22.12 8.18 17.78
CA THR A 29 -21.20 7.11 17.42
C THR A 29 -21.73 6.44 16.15
N TYR A 30 -21.02 6.57 15.03
CA TYR A 30 -21.26 5.78 13.82
C TYR A 30 -20.91 4.31 14.11
N ARG A 31 -21.80 3.60 14.81
CA ARG A 31 -21.72 2.15 14.97
C ARG A 31 -22.05 1.54 13.61
N PRO A 32 -21.20 0.68 13.02
CA PRO A 32 -21.62 -0.08 11.84
C PRO A 32 -22.90 -0.84 12.20
N SER A 33 -23.94 -0.70 11.38
CA SER A 33 -25.21 -1.40 11.58
C SER A 33 -24.97 -2.91 11.58
N GLY A 34 -25.19 -3.58 12.72
CA GLY A 34 -24.85 -5.00 12.83
C GLY A 34 -24.93 -5.65 14.20
N TYR A 35 -25.82 -5.21 15.10
CA TYR A 35 -26.06 -5.97 16.33
C TYR A 35 -26.70 -7.34 16.04
N ASP A 36 -27.49 -7.44 14.96
CA ASP A 36 -28.11 -8.69 14.47
C ASP A 36 -27.24 -9.47 13.47
N ARG A 37 -25.97 -9.08 13.25
CA ARG A 37 -25.08 -9.81 12.33
C ARG A 37 -24.28 -10.85 13.10
N PRO A 38 -24.18 -12.09 12.58
CA PRO A 38 -23.30 -13.09 13.19
C PRO A 38 -21.86 -12.60 13.18
N ASN A 39 -21.12 -12.97 14.23
CA ASN A 39 -19.71 -12.61 14.38
C ASN A 39 -18.92 -13.00 13.12
N ALA A 40 -18.07 -12.11 12.62
CA ALA A 40 -17.25 -12.34 11.42
C ALA A 40 -16.43 -13.63 11.49
N ARG A 41 -15.98 -14.05 12.68
CA ARG A 41 -15.28 -15.33 12.90
C ARG A 41 -16.20 -16.54 12.74
N VAL A 42 -17.47 -16.44 13.13
CA VAL A 42 -18.46 -17.51 12.94
C VAL A 42 -18.73 -17.69 11.45
N ILE A 43 -18.89 -16.60 10.71
CA ILE A 43 -19.03 -16.64 9.24
C ILE A 43 -17.77 -17.22 8.60
N SER A 44 -16.58 -16.79 9.04
CA SER A 44 -15.30 -17.30 8.54
C SER A 44 -15.15 -18.81 8.73
N ASN A 45 -15.47 -19.30 9.93
CA ASN A 45 -15.40 -20.72 10.25
C ASN A 45 -16.49 -21.53 9.53
N ALA A 46 -17.64 -20.95 9.21
CA ALA A 46 -18.71 -21.66 8.52
C ALA A 46 -18.50 -21.76 7.00
N LEU A 47 -17.90 -20.72 6.38
CA LEU A 47 -17.79 -20.61 4.92
C LEU A 47 -16.38 -20.86 4.38
N PHE A 48 -15.34 -20.52 5.15
CA PHE A 48 -13.95 -20.53 4.69
C PHE A 48 -13.07 -21.52 5.45
N SER A 49 -13.65 -22.36 6.32
CA SER A 49 -12.90 -23.45 6.94
C SER A 49 -12.61 -24.53 5.91
N ASP A 50 -11.34 -24.84 5.73
CA ASP A 50 -10.91 -26.02 4.98
C ASP A 50 -10.28 -26.99 5.99
N PRO A 51 -10.75 -28.24 6.12
CA PRO A 51 -10.15 -29.23 7.00
C PRO A 51 -8.68 -29.47 6.62
N LEU A 52 -7.79 -29.59 7.60
CA LEU A 52 -6.35 -29.78 7.34
C LEU A 52 -6.02 -31.06 6.53
N ASP A 53 -6.94 -32.03 6.49
CA ASP A 53 -6.84 -33.30 5.75
C ASP A 53 -7.63 -33.32 4.42
N SER A 54 -8.23 -32.20 4.00
CA SER A 54 -8.90 -32.14 2.70
C SER A 54 -7.87 -32.22 1.57
N GLN A 55 -8.20 -32.95 0.50
CA GLN A 55 -7.40 -32.90 -0.72
C GLN A 55 -7.39 -31.46 -1.23
N ALA A 56 -6.20 -30.92 -1.48
CA ALA A 56 -6.05 -29.58 -2.02
C ALA A 56 -6.94 -29.42 -3.26
N HIS A 57 -7.94 -28.54 -3.16
CA HIS A 57 -8.85 -28.25 -4.26
C HIS A 57 -8.06 -27.47 -5.33
N GLY A 58 -7.62 -28.20 -6.36
CA GLY A 58 -6.86 -27.64 -7.46
C GLY A 58 -7.64 -26.55 -8.18
N ASN A 59 -6.91 -25.60 -8.77
CA ASN A 59 -7.53 -24.54 -9.55
C ASN A 59 -8.21 -25.12 -10.81
N ILE A 60 -9.54 -25.00 -10.90
CA ILE A 60 -10.35 -25.50 -12.03
C ILE A 60 -9.98 -24.87 -13.39
N HIS A 61 -9.26 -23.75 -13.39
CA HIS A 61 -8.80 -23.06 -14.60
C HIS A 61 -7.29 -23.22 -14.84
N ASN A 62 -6.60 -24.12 -14.12
CA ASN A 62 -5.16 -24.35 -14.25
C ASN A 62 -4.30 -23.07 -14.15
N ARG A 63 -4.78 -22.02 -13.46
CA ARG A 63 -3.96 -20.82 -13.27
C ARG A 63 -2.89 -21.09 -12.23
N THR A 64 -1.70 -20.58 -12.49
CA THR A 64 -0.54 -20.73 -11.61
C THR A 64 -0.71 -19.90 -10.34
N SER A 65 0.04 -20.27 -9.30
CA SER A 65 0.14 -19.44 -8.09
C SER A 65 0.69 -18.04 -8.39
N LEU A 66 1.56 -17.91 -9.40
CA LEU A 66 2.08 -16.63 -9.88
C LEU A 66 0.97 -15.68 -10.31
N PHE A 67 -0.09 -16.17 -10.95
CA PHE A 67 -1.26 -15.37 -11.33
C PHE A 67 -1.92 -14.72 -10.11
N ALA A 68 -2.10 -15.49 -9.03
CA ALA A 68 -2.69 -14.99 -7.79
C ALA A 68 -1.79 -13.94 -7.10
N PHE A 69 -0.48 -14.18 -7.04
CA PHE A 69 0.46 -13.25 -6.41
C PHE A 69 0.68 -11.98 -7.22
N PHE A 70 0.60 -12.03 -8.55
CA PHE A 70 0.58 -10.84 -9.38
C PHE A 70 -0.65 -9.96 -9.06
N GLY A 71 -1.81 -10.58 -8.80
CA GLY A 71 -3.00 -9.89 -8.30
C GLY A 71 -2.80 -9.20 -6.94
N ASN A 72 -1.96 -9.75 -6.06
CA ASN A 72 -1.63 -9.09 -4.81
C ASN A 72 -0.80 -7.81 -5.03
N ILE A 73 0.12 -7.79 -6.01
CA ILE A 73 0.84 -6.56 -6.36
C ILE A 73 -0.11 -5.50 -6.88
N THR A 74 -1.03 -5.86 -7.78
CA THR A 74 -2.02 -4.89 -8.29
C THR A 74 -2.93 -4.38 -7.17
N TYR A 75 -3.31 -5.22 -6.22
CA TYR A 75 -4.05 -4.80 -5.03
C TYR A 75 -3.28 -3.81 -4.16
N ILE A 76 -2.01 -4.08 -3.85
CA ILE A 76 -1.15 -3.18 -3.05
C ILE A 76 -1.04 -1.80 -3.71
N VAL A 77 -1.01 -1.76 -5.04
CA VAL A 77 -0.95 -0.52 -5.81
C VAL A 77 -2.29 0.20 -5.83
N LEU A 78 -3.41 -0.51 -5.93
CA LEU A 78 -4.74 0.10 -6.09
C LEU A 78 -5.46 0.40 -4.79
N PHE A 79 -5.16 -0.26 -3.67
CA PHE A 79 -5.93 -0.13 -2.43
C PHE A 79 -5.02 0.11 -1.22
N LYS A 80 -4.99 1.36 -0.75
CA LYS A 80 -4.45 1.69 0.58
C LYS A 80 -5.57 2.18 1.47
N LYS A 81 -5.92 1.36 2.47
CA LYS A 81 -6.93 1.70 3.47
C LYS A 81 -6.39 2.77 4.43
N LYS A 82 -7.11 3.88 4.58
CA LYS A 82 -6.94 4.80 5.73
C LYS A 82 -8.26 4.86 6.49
N SER A 83 -8.26 4.52 7.78
CA SER A 83 -9.41 4.76 8.66
C SER A 83 -9.53 6.26 8.93
N PHE A 84 -10.60 6.90 8.48
CA PHE A 84 -11.83 7.21 9.24
C PHE A 84 -12.68 8.21 8.42
N LYS A 85 -13.99 7.91 8.30
CA LYS A 85 -15.11 8.73 7.80
C LYS A 85 -15.36 8.99 6.31
N LEU A 86 -14.45 8.79 5.36
CA LEU A 86 -14.77 8.72 3.91
C LEU A 86 -13.78 7.74 3.26
N PHE A 87 -14.25 6.88 2.36
CA PHE A 87 -13.38 6.00 1.56
C PHE A 87 -12.55 6.87 0.60
N VAL A 88 -11.48 7.47 1.09
CA VAL A 88 -10.47 8.14 0.27
C VAL A 88 -9.33 7.15 0.11
N ASN A 89 -9.16 6.64 -1.10
CA ASN A 89 -8.04 5.77 -1.43
C ASN A 89 -6.73 6.55 -1.21
N ARG A 90 -5.83 5.99 -0.39
CA ARG A 90 -4.49 6.58 -0.15
C ARG A 90 -3.45 6.10 -1.16
N ALA A 91 -3.81 5.14 -2.00
CA ALA A 91 -3.05 4.72 -3.16
C ALA A 91 -3.53 5.56 -4.35
N SER A 92 -2.67 5.81 -5.34
CA SER A 92 -3.21 6.37 -6.57
C SER A 92 -4.14 5.32 -7.20
N SER A 93 -5.25 5.74 -7.80
CA SER A 93 -6.18 4.85 -8.49
C SER A 93 -5.60 4.24 -9.78
N TYR A 94 -4.30 4.38 -10.00
CA TYR A 94 -3.56 3.96 -11.17
C TYR A 94 -2.53 2.92 -10.77
N ILE A 95 -2.26 1.97 -11.66
CA ILE A 95 -1.09 1.11 -11.53
C ILE A 95 0.14 2.00 -11.73
N ASP A 96 0.67 2.57 -10.64
CA ASP A 96 1.72 3.62 -10.64
C ASP A 96 3.08 3.12 -10.15
N GLY A 97 3.17 1.83 -9.82
CA GLY A 97 4.39 1.22 -9.29
C GLY A 97 4.74 1.68 -7.87
N SER A 98 3.78 2.15 -7.06
CA SER A 98 4.04 2.66 -5.71
C SER A 98 4.73 1.65 -4.79
N PHE A 99 4.53 0.34 -5.01
CA PHE A 99 5.22 -0.71 -4.25
C PHE A 99 6.75 -0.67 -4.44
N LEU A 100 7.20 -0.19 -5.61
CA LEU A 100 8.61 -0.09 -5.98
C LEU A 100 9.17 1.31 -5.73
N TYR A 101 8.46 2.36 -6.13
CA TYR A 101 8.96 3.74 -6.10
C TYR A 101 8.50 4.56 -4.88
N GLY A 102 7.56 4.02 -4.11
CA GLY A 102 6.94 4.72 -2.99
C GLY A 102 5.92 5.78 -3.41
N THR A 103 5.20 6.31 -2.43
CA THR A 103 4.16 7.34 -2.64
C THR A 103 4.64 8.76 -2.36
N SER A 104 5.91 8.96 -2.03
CA SER A 104 6.50 10.26 -1.72
C SER A 104 7.83 10.39 -2.43
N ILE A 105 8.11 11.57 -2.98
CA ILE A 105 9.38 11.92 -3.61
C ILE A 105 10.53 11.69 -2.63
N VAL A 106 10.36 12.08 -1.36
CA VAL A 106 11.37 11.87 -0.32
C VAL A 106 11.69 10.38 -0.15
N ARG A 107 10.66 9.52 -0.12
CA ARG A 107 10.88 8.07 -0.04
C ARG A 107 11.63 7.57 -1.27
N MET A 108 11.18 7.99 -2.46
CA MET A 108 11.77 7.60 -3.74
C MET A 108 13.26 7.94 -3.80
N GLU A 109 13.68 9.13 -3.37
CA GLU A 109 15.09 9.52 -3.32
C GLU A 109 15.93 8.58 -2.44
N PHE A 110 15.41 8.14 -1.30
CA PHE A 110 16.09 7.14 -0.46
C PHE A 110 16.15 5.73 -1.07
N LEU A 111 15.32 5.42 -2.06
CA LEU A 111 15.38 4.15 -2.80
C LEU A 111 16.37 4.20 -3.96
N ARG A 112 16.77 5.40 -4.40
CA ARG A 112 17.62 5.60 -5.58
C ARG A 112 19.09 5.52 -5.22
N GLU A 113 19.89 5.08 -6.18
CA GLU A 113 21.34 5.31 -6.16
C GLU A 113 21.61 6.74 -6.67
N PRO A 114 22.33 7.58 -5.90
CA PRO A 114 22.63 8.93 -6.31
C PRO A 114 23.37 8.96 -7.65
N GLN A 115 22.98 9.89 -8.53
CA GLN A 115 23.65 10.19 -9.80
C GLN A 115 23.75 9.04 -10.82
N SER A 116 23.20 7.85 -10.55
CA SER A 116 23.21 6.73 -11.50
C SER A 116 21.88 6.52 -12.22
N GLY A 117 20.80 7.11 -11.70
CA GLY A 117 19.45 6.89 -12.25
C GLY A 117 18.91 5.49 -12.01
N LYS A 118 19.59 4.65 -11.22
CA LYS A 118 19.15 3.32 -10.78
C LYS A 118 18.44 3.39 -9.43
N LEU A 119 17.76 2.30 -9.08
CA LEU A 119 17.46 1.98 -7.69
C LEU A 119 18.73 1.43 -7.02
N GLY A 120 18.91 1.76 -5.74
CA GLY A 120 20.13 1.53 -4.98
C GLY A 120 20.37 0.10 -4.48
N CYS A 121 21.47 -0.52 -4.93
CA CYS A 121 21.78 -1.92 -4.65
C CYS A 121 22.95 -2.10 -3.68
N GLU A 122 22.81 -3.03 -2.73
CA GLU A 122 23.86 -3.34 -1.76
C GLU A 122 24.89 -4.35 -2.28
N ASP A 123 24.48 -5.27 -3.17
CA ASP A 123 25.31 -6.37 -3.61
C ASP A 123 26.29 -5.96 -4.71
N ARG A 124 27.45 -6.64 -4.75
CA ARG A 124 28.47 -6.45 -5.81
C ARG A 124 27.90 -6.63 -7.22
N PHE A 125 26.85 -7.43 -7.35
CA PHE A 125 26.21 -7.73 -8.63
C PHE A 125 25.02 -6.82 -8.96
N GLY A 126 24.63 -5.91 -8.06
CA GLY A 126 23.57 -4.93 -8.28
C GLY A 126 22.16 -5.50 -8.44
N ASN A 127 21.87 -6.67 -7.87
CA ASN A 127 20.58 -7.36 -7.98
C ASN A 127 19.62 -7.13 -6.81
N PHE A 128 20.11 -6.76 -5.63
CA PHE A 128 19.27 -6.66 -4.43
C PHE A 128 19.24 -5.24 -3.87
N PRO A 129 18.08 -4.76 -3.36
CA PRO A 129 17.97 -3.42 -2.81
C PRO A 129 18.85 -3.24 -1.57
N PHE A 130 19.19 -1.98 -1.26
CA PHE A 130 19.78 -1.63 0.03
C PHE A 130 18.97 -2.14 1.21
N LYS A 131 19.63 -2.52 2.30
CA LYS A 131 18.99 -2.60 3.63
C LYS A 131 18.50 -1.25 4.11
N ASN A 132 17.60 -1.25 5.08
CA ASN A 132 16.96 -0.06 5.61
C ASN A 132 17.76 0.62 6.73
N ASP A 133 19.01 0.97 6.44
CA ASP A 133 19.92 1.75 7.31
C ASP A 133 19.47 3.20 7.53
N VAL A 134 18.53 3.71 6.73
CA VAL A 134 17.95 5.05 6.86
C VAL A 134 16.62 5.07 7.64
N ASN A 135 16.21 3.93 8.22
CA ASN A 135 14.96 3.81 9.01
C ASN A 135 13.71 4.33 8.27
N LEU A 136 13.53 3.92 7.01
CA LEU A 136 12.27 4.12 6.31
C LEU A 136 11.14 3.54 7.16
N PRO A 137 10.03 4.29 7.33
CA PRO A 137 8.92 3.82 8.14
C PRO A 137 8.25 2.65 7.44
N TYR A 138 8.31 1.49 8.10
CA TYR A 138 7.54 0.31 7.73
C TYR A 138 6.55 -0.06 8.84
N HIS A 139 5.44 -0.70 8.47
CA HIS A 139 4.38 -1.06 9.41
C HIS A 139 4.75 -2.36 10.14
N PRO A 140 4.85 -2.39 11.49
CA PRO A 140 5.36 -3.55 12.24
C PRO A 140 4.66 -4.88 11.94
N PHE A 141 3.35 -4.83 11.67
CA PHE A 141 2.57 -6.02 11.33
C PHE A 141 2.98 -6.71 10.03
N THR A 142 3.69 -6.04 9.11
CA THR A 142 4.06 -6.63 7.82
C THR A 142 5.36 -7.42 7.85
N TYR A 143 6.18 -7.26 8.90
CA TYR A 143 7.50 -7.89 8.99
C TYR A 143 7.72 -8.68 10.30
N HIS A 144 6.66 -8.88 11.09
CA HIS A 144 6.62 -9.77 12.26
C HIS A 144 7.86 -9.70 13.17
N HIS A 145 8.72 -10.73 13.12
CA HIS A 145 9.89 -10.92 13.99
C HIS A 145 11.15 -10.20 13.51
N TYR A 146 11.13 -9.57 12.34
CA TYR A 146 12.26 -8.84 11.81
C TYR A 146 12.35 -7.43 12.37
N LYS A 147 13.55 -6.86 12.35
CA LYS A 147 13.73 -5.43 12.63
C LYS A 147 13.54 -4.63 11.34
N ALA A 148 13.06 -3.40 11.44
CA ALA A 148 12.81 -2.57 10.27
C ALA A 148 14.10 -2.30 9.48
N GLU A 149 15.24 -2.24 10.17
CA GLU A 149 16.59 -2.04 9.65
C GLU A 149 17.10 -3.21 8.79
N GLU A 150 16.62 -4.42 9.07
CA GLU A 150 17.03 -5.65 8.38
C GLU A 150 16.29 -5.83 7.05
N LEU A 151 15.23 -5.05 6.83
CA LEU A 151 14.42 -5.11 5.61
C LEU A 151 15.11 -4.40 4.46
N TRP A 152 14.80 -4.83 3.24
CA TRP A 152 15.18 -4.10 2.04
C TRP A 152 14.44 -2.77 1.94
N ARG A 153 15.06 -1.78 1.30
CA ARG A 153 14.45 -0.50 0.98
C ARG A 153 13.45 -0.71 -0.17
N MET A 154 12.16 -0.66 0.17
CA MET A 154 11.04 -0.80 -0.75
C MET A 154 10.12 0.42 -0.71
N GLY A 155 9.39 0.63 -1.80
CA GLY A 155 8.41 1.71 -1.92
C GLY A 155 7.25 1.57 -0.93
N ASP A 156 6.91 0.34 -0.56
CA ASP A 156 5.76 0.05 0.29
C ASP A 156 6.03 -1.03 1.34
N THR A 157 5.29 -1.00 2.44
CA THR A 157 5.36 -1.97 3.55
C THR A 157 4.74 -3.30 3.23
N HIS A 158 3.70 -3.31 2.40
CA HIS A 158 2.90 -4.49 2.13
C HIS A 158 3.67 -5.49 1.25
N THR A 159 4.80 -5.08 0.65
CA THR A 159 5.72 -6.01 -0.03
C THR A 159 6.30 -7.06 0.91
N PHE A 160 6.35 -6.79 2.23
CA PHE A 160 6.91 -7.71 3.23
C PHE A 160 5.90 -8.71 3.79
N GLU A 161 4.59 -8.50 3.57
CA GLU A 161 3.53 -9.38 4.09
C GLU A 161 3.65 -10.81 3.57
N ASN A 162 4.16 -10.96 2.33
CA ASN A 162 4.33 -12.25 1.71
C ASN A 162 5.66 -12.33 0.94
N ARG A 163 6.43 -13.40 1.19
CA ARG A 163 7.72 -13.66 0.53
C ARG A 163 7.64 -13.70 -1.00
N VAL A 164 6.51 -14.14 -1.56
CA VAL A 164 6.31 -14.18 -3.02
C VAL A 164 6.04 -12.79 -3.60
N VAL A 165 5.33 -11.94 -2.86
CA VAL A 165 5.14 -10.54 -3.26
C VAL A 165 6.49 -9.81 -3.20
N LEU A 166 7.30 -10.07 -2.16
CA LEU A 166 8.64 -9.53 -2.06
C LEU A 166 9.53 -9.97 -3.24
N SER A 167 9.53 -11.27 -3.59
CA SER A 167 10.37 -11.77 -4.69
C SER A 167 9.97 -11.18 -6.04
N LEU A 168 8.66 -11.06 -6.31
CA LEU A 168 8.16 -10.40 -7.51
C LEU A 168 8.49 -8.89 -7.50
N SER A 169 8.50 -8.27 -6.33
CA SER A 169 8.90 -6.86 -6.21
C SER A 169 10.39 -6.67 -6.54
N VAL A 170 11.26 -7.58 -6.09
CA VAL A 170 12.68 -7.61 -6.46
C VAL A 170 12.87 -7.89 -7.95
N LEU A 171 11.99 -8.67 -8.59
CA LEU A 171 12.03 -8.85 -10.04
C LEU A 171 11.84 -7.53 -10.78
N PHE A 172 10.81 -6.75 -10.43
CA PHE A 172 10.58 -5.43 -11.02
C PHE A 172 11.69 -4.43 -10.69
N TYR A 173 12.27 -4.53 -9.51
CA TYR A 173 13.44 -3.76 -9.10
C TYR A 173 14.63 -4.01 -10.04
N ARG A 174 14.95 -5.29 -10.31
CA ARG A 174 16.00 -5.67 -11.26
C ARG A 174 15.66 -5.23 -12.68
N TYR A 175 14.40 -5.33 -13.06
CA TYR A 175 13.93 -4.87 -14.37
C TYR A 175 14.14 -3.36 -14.56
N HIS A 176 13.82 -2.54 -13.56
CA HIS A 176 14.14 -1.10 -13.58
C HIS A 176 15.64 -0.86 -13.82
N ASN A 177 16.49 -1.51 -13.04
CA ASN A 177 17.95 -1.33 -13.15
C ASN A 177 18.49 -1.82 -14.50
N MET A 178 17.89 -2.86 -15.09
CA MET A 178 18.22 -3.28 -16.46
C MET A 178 17.86 -2.19 -17.48
N LEU A 179 16.66 -1.60 -17.39
CA LEU A 179 16.22 -0.55 -18.31
C LEU A 179 17.07 0.72 -18.22
N THR A 180 17.51 1.10 -17.02
CA THR A 180 18.41 2.27 -16.84
C THR A 180 19.76 2.03 -17.51
N LEU A 181 20.33 0.84 -17.37
CA LEU A 181 21.58 0.44 -18.03
C LEU A 181 21.44 0.47 -19.55
N GLU A 182 20.31 0.00 -20.08
CA GLU A 182 20.01 0.10 -21.51
C GLU A 182 19.88 1.57 -21.93
N ALA A 183 19.08 2.37 -21.23
CA ALA A 183 18.88 3.78 -21.54
C ALA A 183 20.21 4.57 -21.57
N MET A 184 21.13 4.29 -20.65
CA MET A 184 22.46 4.89 -20.60
C MET A 184 23.36 4.49 -21.78
N LYS A 185 23.27 3.24 -22.26
CA LYS A 185 24.04 2.77 -23.43
C LYS A 185 23.59 3.50 -24.71
N TRP A 186 22.29 3.65 -24.89
CA TRP A 186 21.72 4.25 -26.10
C TRP A 186 21.79 5.78 -26.12
N ARG A 187 21.73 6.45 -24.96
CA ARG A 187 21.73 7.92 -24.86
C ARG A 187 22.65 8.44 -23.76
N ARG A 188 23.94 8.61 -24.11
CA ARG A 188 25.01 9.05 -23.19
C ARG A 188 24.87 10.47 -22.62
N ASN A 189 24.04 11.34 -23.21
CA ASN A 189 23.86 12.74 -22.77
C ASN A 189 22.63 12.97 -21.87
N LEU A 190 21.93 11.93 -21.41
CA LEU A 190 20.81 12.11 -20.49
C LEU A 190 21.29 12.25 -19.04
N SER A 191 20.64 13.12 -18.27
CA SER A 191 20.84 13.17 -16.82
C SER A 191 20.28 11.91 -16.15
N SER A 192 20.86 11.56 -15.00
CA SER A 192 20.43 10.42 -14.18
C SER A 192 18.95 10.47 -13.81
N ASP A 193 18.40 11.67 -13.53
CA ASP A 193 16.98 11.86 -13.22
C ASP A 193 16.06 11.54 -14.41
N VAL A 194 16.46 11.97 -15.61
CA VAL A 194 15.70 11.67 -16.82
C VAL A 194 15.75 10.18 -17.16
N VAL A 195 16.90 9.53 -16.95
CA VAL A 195 17.05 8.08 -17.11
C VAL A 195 16.13 7.34 -16.14
N PHE A 196 16.12 7.73 -14.87
CA PHE A 196 15.30 7.13 -13.84
C PHE A 196 13.80 7.27 -14.16
N GLU A 197 13.32 8.47 -14.45
CA GLU A 197 11.91 8.71 -14.76
C GLU A 197 11.47 7.98 -16.05
N LYS A 198 12.36 7.86 -17.03
CA LYS A 198 12.09 7.09 -18.24
C LYS A 198 11.97 5.60 -17.96
N ALA A 199 12.91 5.02 -17.20
CA ALA A 199 12.85 3.62 -16.79
C ALA A 199 11.60 3.34 -15.95
N LYS A 200 11.27 4.23 -15.01
CA LYS A 200 10.05 4.18 -14.21
C LYS A 200 8.79 4.13 -15.07
N ARG A 201 8.67 5.01 -16.07
CA ARG A 201 7.54 5.02 -17.01
C ARG A 201 7.43 3.71 -17.79
N TRP A 202 8.55 3.13 -18.21
CA TRP A 202 8.56 1.84 -18.89
C TRP A 202 8.11 0.70 -17.99
N VAL A 203 8.64 0.61 -16.76
CA VAL A 203 8.19 -0.40 -15.79
C VAL A 203 6.69 -0.29 -15.53
N ILE A 204 6.19 0.92 -15.30
CA ILE A 204 4.76 1.17 -15.08
C ILE A 204 3.96 0.77 -16.32
N GLY A 205 4.42 1.13 -17.52
CA GLY A 205 3.77 0.75 -18.77
C GLY A 205 3.77 -0.76 -19.03
N THR A 206 4.78 -1.50 -18.56
CA THR A 206 4.83 -2.97 -18.66
C THR A 206 3.86 -3.65 -17.68
N MET A 207 3.50 -2.97 -16.59
CA MET A 207 2.54 -3.50 -15.60
C MET A 207 1.07 -3.27 -15.99
N GLN A 208 0.80 -2.30 -16.87
CA GLN A 208 -0.55 -1.95 -17.35
C GLN A 208 -0.95 -2.82 -18.53
#